data_AF-A0A076HHQ4-F1
#
_entry.id   AF-A0A076HHQ4-F1
#
_cell.length_a   1.000
_cell.length_b   1.000
_cell.length_c   1.000
_cell.angle_alpha   90.00
_cell.angle_beta   90.00
_cell.angle_gamma   90.00
#
_symmetry.space_group_name_H-M   'P 1'
#
loop_
_entity.id
_entity.type
_entity.pdbx_description
1 polymer ?
#
loop_
_entity_poly.entity_id
_entity_poly.type
_entity_poly.pdbx_seq_one_letter_code
_entity_poly.pdbx_strand_id
1 'polypeptide(L)'
;MARPSASPGFNQIVFLIASVRRQISHHPCSAFLLGLCLIVPGVLLGASKFNHGLSRPETTELVAFMRQARLIQSFQADPSASVPQIWEERFSALPARHRWMSHGRELWWLIWLDDGEPVLALPSSSESSSLELHFADELHRSSFDQAPLLEAKTPSLLEETCLRRLTNGTAVQWQPSGLAKISGHLFPALASFSHGCLSVSLQDDRLIAEGLVASRPLASLKDRAKPGRTNLVRLNAPSTYLEFNSVSLQPVLGSFLNNPLIAEQLTSRYNLPQNLRAVLLDAPVALRVESLEAGRFRAAVQARLMLPADQIGTLRSSLASVSEALRRNGFRRQQLRLQRADASPTQRSAVVWLNPQGDPSGGWSLGPEMSGQVELLLALGQAPTLGGAPTLQRLGDQRLRLRARPDELVQLGWLGPGWPSVIRAAPQLELEMTALPNQQQPGWLRLQLELR
;
A
#
# COMPACT_ATOMS: atom_id res chain seq x y z
N MET A 1 47.80 1.70 37.77
CA MET A 1 47.05 0.57 37.18
C MET A 1 45.56 0.86 37.34
N ALA A 2 44.90 1.26 36.27
CA ALA A 2 43.45 1.44 36.20
C ALA A 2 42.99 0.97 34.82
N ARG A 3 42.01 0.06 34.76
CA ARG A 3 41.35 -0.36 33.50
C ARG A 3 40.34 0.71 33.10
N PRO A 4 40.21 1.04 31.80
CA PRO A 4 38.97 1.58 31.25
C PRO A 4 38.10 0.49 30.61
N SER A 5 36.84 0.56 31.02
CA SER A 5 35.58 0.08 30.48
C SER A 5 35.48 -0.30 28.99
N ALA A 6 34.79 -1.42 28.76
CA ALA A 6 34.28 -1.91 27.48
C ALA A 6 33.30 -0.92 26.81
N SER A 7 33.27 -0.97 25.48
CA SER A 7 32.62 -0.01 24.59
C SER A 7 31.07 -0.05 24.62
N PRO A 8 30.39 1.07 24.31
CA PRO A 8 28.93 1.20 24.38
C PRO A 8 28.19 0.72 23.10
N GLY A 9 28.88 0.06 22.16
CA GLY A 9 28.31 -0.28 20.83
C GLY A 9 27.40 -1.53 20.80
N PHE A 10 27.51 -2.42 21.79
CA PHE A 10 26.81 -3.71 21.75
C PHE A 10 25.33 -3.63 22.22
N ASN A 11 25.01 -2.66 23.08
CA ASN A 11 23.66 -2.51 23.64
C ASN A 11 22.67 -1.80 22.71
N GLN A 12 23.14 -0.99 21.75
CA GLN A 12 22.26 -0.31 20.80
C GLN A 12 21.72 -1.25 19.70
N ILE A 13 22.50 -2.25 19.28
CA ILE A 13 22.10 -3.21 18.24
C ILE A 13 21.05 -4.20 18.77
N VAL A 14 21.19 -4.62 20.03
CA VAL A 14 20.20 -5.51 20.67
C VAL A 14 18.86 -4.79 20.89
N PHE A 15 18.88 -3.49 21.22
CA PHE A 15 17.67 -2.67 21.35
C PHE A 15 16.98 -2.41 20.00
N LEU A 16 17.73 -2.19 18.92
CA LEU A 16 17.20 -2.04 17.56
C LEU A 16 16.59 -3.35 17.04
N ILE A 17 17.25 -4.50 17.27
CA ILE A 17 16.72 -5.82 16.88
C ILE A 17 15.49 -6.18 17.71
N ALA A 18 15.46 -5.85 19.01
CA ALA A 18 14.28 -6.06 19.86
C ALA A 18 13.11 -5.13 19.48
N SER A 19 13.38 -3.87 19.11
CA SER A 19 12.38 -2.89 18.68
C SER A 19 11.78 -3.24 17.31
N VAL A 20 12.63 -3.60 16.34
CA VAL A 20 12.21 -4.08 15.01
C VAL A 20 11.47 -5.41 15.11
N ARG A 21 11.92 -6.32 15.99
CA ARG A 21 11.19 -7.58 16.26
C ARG A 21 9.84 -7.35 16.95
N ARG A 22 9.73 -6.36 17.84
CA ARG A 22 8.48 -6.00 18.52
C ARG A 22 7.49 -5.31 17.58
N GLN A 23 7.97 -4.45 16.67
CA GLN A 23 7.13 -3.80 15.65
C GLN A 23 6.73 -4.75 14.51
N ILE A 24 7.61 -5.65 14.06
CA ILE A 24 7.27 -6.71 13.09
C ILE A 24 6.38 -7.79 13.72
N SER A 25 6.45 -8.01 15.04
CA SER A 25 5.55 -8.95 15.73
C SER A 25 4.12 -8.44 15.89
N HIS A 26 3.90 -7.13 15.69
CA HIS A 26 2.55 -6.60 15.80
C HIS A 26 1.78 -6.77 14.49
N HIS A 27 2.15 -6.23 13.32
CA HIS A 27 1.36 -6.53 12.11
C HIS A 27 2.12 -6.42 10.76
N PRO A 28 2.86 -7.45 10.32
CA PRO A 28 3.61 -7.41 9.05
C PRO A 28 2.72 -7.66 7.82
N CYS A 29 1.55 -8.29 7.98
CA CYS A 29 0.64 -8.56 6.86
C CYS A 29 -0.38 -7.43 6.61
N SER A 30 -0.70 -6.58 7.59
CA SER A 30 -1.55 -5.40 7.36
C SER A 30 -0.77 -4.16 6.96
N ALA A 31 0.53 -4.12 7.25
CA ALA A 31 1.52 -3.15 6.81
C ALA A 31 1.56 -2.95 5.27
N PHE A 32 1.53 -4.05 4.52
CA PHE A 32 1.56 -3.97 3.07
C PHE A 32 0.23 -3.48 2.46
N LEU A 33 -0.89 -3.78 3.14
CA LEU A 33 -2.23 -3.26 2.82
C LEU A 33 -2.40 -1.80 3.23
N LEU A 34 -1.84 -1.41 4.39
CA LEU A 34 -1.82 -0.07 4.96
C LEU A 34 -1.33 0.91 3.91
N GLY A 35 -0.20 0.63 3.30
CA GLY A 35 0.36 1.56 2.34
C GLY A 35 -0.40 1.76 1.04
N LEU A 36 -1.16 0.75 0.61
CA LEU A 36 -1.91 0.77 -0.64
C LEU A 36 -3.37 1.22 -0.44
N CYS A 37 -3.91 1.07 0.77
CA CYS A 37 -5.29 1.45 1.13
C CYS A 37 -5.37 2.79 1.88
N LEU A 38 -4.25 3.36 2.33
CA LEU A 38 -4.21 4.68 3.00
C LEU A 38 -4.32 5.88 2.03
N ILE A 39 -4.58 5.63 0.75
CA ILE A 39 -4.87 6.67 -0.22
C ILE A 39 -6.37 6.68 -0.50
N VAL A 40 -7.18 7.07 0.50
CA VAL A 40 -8.42 7.87 0.33
C VAL A 40 -8.87 8.41 1.70
N PRO A 41 -9.17 9.71 1.81
CA PRO A 41 -9.80 10.30 2.99
C PRO A 41 -11.20 9.72 3.20
N GLY A 42 -11.37 9.01 4.31
CA GLY A 42 -12.66 8.52 4.78
C GLY A 42 -13.25 9.42 5.85
N VAL A 43 -13.48 10.69 5.56
CA VAL A 43 -14.47 11.53 6.26
C VAL A 43 -14.93 12.59 5.24
N LEU A 44 -16.25 12.62 4.96
CA LEU A 44 -16.98 13.53 4.05
C LEU A 44 -16.99 13.14 2.56
N LEU A 45 -17.73 12.09 2.21
CA LEU A 45 -18.35 11.97 0.89
C LEU A 45 -19.87 12.10 1.05
N GLY A 46 -20.35 13.33 0.93
CA GLY A 46 -21.75 13.60 0.63
C GLY A 46 -22.07 13.12 -0.79
N ALA A 47 -23.24 12.53 -0.97
CA ALA A 47 -23.67 11.95 -2.23
C ALA A 47 -23.83 13.03 -3.30
N SER A 48 -22.97 13.02 -4.31
CA SER A 48 -23.05 13.90 -5.48
C SER A 48 -22.76 13.08 -6.73
N LYS A 49 -23.83 12.64 -7.41
CA LYS A 49 -23.75 12.24 -8.82
C LYS A 49 -23.73 13.53 -9.63
N PHE A 50 -22.70 13.78 -10.44
CA PHE A 50 -22.72 14.39 -11.80
C PHE A 50 -21.37 15.02 -12.19
N ASN A 51 -21.00 14.81 -13.46
CA ASN A 51 -19.88 15.43 -14.17
C ASN A 51 -20.25 16.85 -14.62
N HIS A 52 -19.48 17.86 -14.22
CA HIS A 52 -19.34 19.10 -14.98
C HIS A 52 -17.88 19.53 -14.99
N GLY A 53 -17.28 19.57 -16.18
CA GLY A 53 -15.97 20.16 -16.40
C GLY A 53 -16.11 21.67 -16.48
N LEU A 54 -15.48 22.36 -15.53
CA LEU A 54 -15.24 23.80 -15.59
C LEU A 54 -13.74 23.99 -15.80
N SER A 55 -13.35 24.28 -17.04
CA SER A 55 -12.01 24.75 -17.35
C SER A 55 -11.92 26.22 -16.93
N ARG A 56 -11.32 26.50 -15.76
CA ARG A 56 -10.98 27.87 -15.32
C ARG A 56 -9.47 28.07 -15.17
N PRO A 57 -8.97 29.31 -15.31
CA PRO A 57 -7.55 29.67 -15.19
C PRO A 57 -6.98 29.59 -13.75
N GLU A 58 -7.76 29.15 -12.76
CA GLU A 58 -7.42 28.92 -11.33
C GLU A 58 -6.27 27.90 -11.09
N THR A 59 -5.60 27.47 -12.16
CA THR A 59 -4.71 26.32 -12.23
C THR A 59 -3.25 26.61 -11.90
N THR A 60 -2.78 27.85 -12.06
CA THR A 60 -1.33 28.14 -12.01
C THR A 60 -0.75 28.02 -10.59
N GLU A 61 -1.46 28.55 -9.58
CA GLU A 61 -1.03 28.43 -8.18
C GLU A 61 -1.10 26.98 -7.70
N LEU A 62 -2.15 26.25 -8.09
CA LEU A 62 -2.30 24.84 -7.72
C LEU A 62 -1.20 23.96 -8.33
N VAL A 63 -0.68 24.28 -9.52
CA VAL A 63 0.50 23.62 -10.09
C VAL A 63 1.75 23.85 -9.23
N ALA A 64 1.96 25.07 -8.73
CA ALA A 64 3.07 25.36 -7.82
C ALA A 64 2.92 24.55 -6.52
N PHE A 65 1.71 24.50 -5.96
CA PHE A 65 1.42 23.68 -4.78
C PHE A 65 1.65 22.19 -5.03
N MET A 66 1.24 21.61 -6.16
CA MET A 66 1.49 20.18 -6.44
C MET A 66 2.96 19.78 -6.37
N ARG A 67 3.87 20.73 -6.62
CA ARG A 67 5.32 20.51 -6.59
C ARG A 67 5.96 20.75 -5.22
N GLN A 68 5.33 21.53 -4.34
CA GLN A 68 5.86 21.85 -3.01
C GLN A 68 5.14 21.10 -1.89
N ALA A 69 3.83 20.90 -2.03
CA ALA A 69 3.01 20.29 -1.02
C ALA A 69 3.33 18.80 -0.90
N ARG A 70 3.41 18.33 0.35
CA ARG A 70 3.57 16.92 0.63
C ARG A 70 2.31 16.12 0.28
N LEU A 71 1.15 16.76 0.41
CA LEU A 71 -0.17 16.18 0.18
C LEU A 71 -1.14 17.30 -0.20
N ILE A 72 -1.97 17.06 -1.21
CA ILE A 72 -3.12 17.91 -1.56
C ILE A 72 -4.35 17.01 -1.62
N GLN A 73 -5.45 17.46 -1.03
CA GLN A 73 -6.75 16.82 -1.17
C GLN A 73 -7.75 17.85 -1.68
N SER A 74 -8.47 17.50 -2.73
CA SER A 74 -9.63 18.25 -3.21
C SER A 74 -10.91 17.58 -2.71
N PHE A 75 -11.90 18.40 -2.41
CA PHE A 75 -13.20 17.98 -1.91
C PHE A 75 -14.29 18.73 -2.65
N GLN A 76 -15.37 18.04 -3.01
CA GLN A 76 -16.60 18.70 -3.43
C GLN A 76 -17.44 19.04 -2.21
N ALA A 77 -17.82 20.30 -2.06
CA ALA A 77 -18.70 20.71 -0.98
C ALA A 77 -20.12 20.16 -1.18
N ASP A 78 -20.76 19.80 -0.07
CA ASP A 78 -22.18 19.48 -0.01
C ASP A 78 -22.82 20.41 1.02
N PRO A 79 -23.59 21.42 0.60
CA PRO A 79 -24.16 22.40 1.52
C PRO A 79 -25.22 21.78 2.45
N SER A 80 -25.68 20.56 2.17
CA SER A 80 -26.57 19.80 3.05
C SER A 80 -25.84 18.99 4.12
N ALA A 81 -24.53 18.77 3.96
CA ALA A 81 -23.70 18.11 4.94
C ALA A 81 -23.28 19.05 6.08
N SER A 82 -22.88 18.47 7.22
CA SER A 82 -22.29 19.21 8.32
C SER A 82 -21.01 19.93 7.87
N VAL A 83 -20.80 21.14 8.39
CA VAL A 83 -19.59 21.93 8.14
C VAL A 83 -18.36 21.12 8.56
N PRO A 84 -17.33 20.97 7.71
CA PRO A 84 -16.10 20.29 8.10
C PRO A 84 -15.43 21.02 9.28
N GLN A 85 -14.92 20.27 10.26
CA GLN A 85 -14.26 20.84 11.44
C GLN A 85 -13.16 21.86 11.09
N ILE A 86 -12.37 21.58 10.05
CA ILE A 86 -11.30 22.47 9.60
C ILE A 86 -11.83 23.86 9.16
N TRP A 87 -13.04 23.95 8.64
CA TRP A 87 -13.66 25.25 8.32
C TRP A 87 -14.03 26.00 9.60
N GLU A 88 -14.56 25.31 10.60
CA GLU A 88 -14.87 25.91 11.91
C GLU A 88 -13.61 26.38 12.64
N GLU A 89 -12.50 25.64 12.51
CA GLU A 89 -11.21 26.04 13.07
C GLU A 89 -10.63 27.29 12.39
N ARG A 90 -10.87 27.49 11.09
CA ARG A 90 -10.35 28.64 10.34
C ARG A 90 -11.24 29.88 10.42
N PHE A 91 -12.55 29.71 10.45
CA PHE A 91 -13.52 30.81 10.38
C PHE A 91 -14.32 31.04 11.65
N SER A 92 -14.17 30.19 12.68
CA SER A 92 -15.12 30.03 13.80
C SER A 92 -16.50 29.52 13.34
N ALA A 93 -17.28 28.92 14.25
CA ALA A 93 -18.47 28.12 13.89
C ALA A 93 -19.54 28.87 13.06
N LEU A 94 -19.91 30.10 13.44
CA LEU A 94 -20.98 30.85 12.76
C LEU A 94 -20.55 31.33 11.36
N PRO A 95 -19.40 32.00 11.18
CA PRO A 95 -18.92 32.37 9.85
C PRO A 95 -18.62 31.16 8.96
N ALA A 96 -18.08 30.06 9.53
CA ALA A 96 -17.86 28.82 8.79
C ALA A 96 -19.15 28.27 8.20
N ARG A 97 -20.23 28.24 8.99
CA ARG A 97 -21.55 27.78 8.53
C ARG A 97 -22.13 28.67 7.43
N HIS A 98 -22.07 30.00 7.60
CA HIS A 98 -22.54 30.92 6.56
C HIS A 98 -21.76 30.72 5.26
N ARG A 99 -20.42 30.66 5.37
CA ARG A 99 -19.53 30.47 4.24
C ARG A 99 -19.74 29.12 3.55
N TRP A 100 -19.91 28.04 4.29
CA TRP A 100 -20.22 26.70 3.75
C TRP A 100 -21.52 26.68 2.95
N MET A 101 -22.58 27.32 3.48
CA MET A 101 -23.86 27.42 2.76
C MET A 101 -23.74 28.26 1.48
N SER A 102 -23.00 29.38 1.51
CA SER A 102 -22.80 30.22 0.33
C SER A 102 -21.82 29.63 -0.70
N HIS A 103 -20.84 28.84 -0.26
CA HIS A 103 -19.87 28.13 -1.10
C HIS A 103 -20.57 27.07 -1.98
N GLY A 104 -21.72 26.57 -1.54
CA GLY A 104 -22.55 25.68 -2.34
C GLY A 104 -21.85 24.36 -2.64
N ARG A 105 -21.74 24.02 -3.93
CA ARG A 105 -21.16 22.74 -4.40
C ARG A 105 -19.79 22.90 -5.07
N GLU A 106 -19.13 24.03 -4.84
CA GLU A 106 -17.80 24.29 -5.38
C GLU A 106 -16.73 23.43 -4.70
N LEU A 107 -15.59 23.28 -5.39
CA LEU A 107 -14.45 22.58 -4.82
C LEU A 107 -13.75 23.42 -3.75
N TRP A 108 -13.10 22.73 -2.83
CA TRP A 108 -12.16 23.31 -1.88
C TRP A 108 -11.02 22.32 -1.66
N TRP A 109 -9.89 22.82 -1.14
CA TRP A 109 -8.68 22.02 -1.00
C TRP A 109 -8.11 22.09 0.41
N LEU A 110 -7.49 21.00 0.82
CA LEU A 110 -6.54 20.96 1.92
C LEU A 110 -5.15 20.73 1.36
N ILE A 111 -4.24 21.63 1.69
CA ILE A 111 -2.85 21.61 1.23
C ILE A 111 -1.96 21.44 2.45
N TRP A 112 -1.30 20.30 2.54
CA TRP A 112 -0.26 20.10 3.53
C TRP A 112 1.09 20.47 2.92
N LEU A 113 1.71 21.48 3.52
CA LEU A 113 3.10 21.85 3.26
C LEU A 113 4.02 20.93 4.09
N ASP A 114 5.34 21.11 3.96
CA ASP A 114 6.33 20.28 4.65
C ASP A 114 6.08 20.24 6.17
N ASP A 115 5.76 21.39 6.75
CA ASP A 115 5.47 21.55 8.18
C ASP A 115 4.07 22.15 8.42
N GLY A 116 3.54 21.92 9.63
CA GLY A 116 2.28 22.52 10.08
C GLY A 116 0.99 21.75 9.76
N GLU A 117 -0.10 22.35 10.24
CA GLU A 117 -1.50 22.02 9.95
C GLU A 117 -1.83 22.26 8.46
N PRO A 118 -2.85 21.63 7.88
CA PRO A 118 -3.21 21.92 6.49
C PRO A 118 -3.70 23.35 6.30
N VAL A 119 -3.32 23.94 5.17
CA VAL A 119 -3.89 25.19 4.66
C VAL A 119 -5.22 24.87 3.99
N LEU A 120 -6.27 25.58 4.37
CA LEU A 120 -7.57 25.51 3.70
C LEU A 120 -7.54 26.49 2.52
N ALA A 121 -7.71 25.97 1.31
CA ALA A 121 -7.73 26.79 0.09
C ALA A 121 -9.12 26.76 -0.54
N LEU A 122 -9.61 27.95 -0.92
CA LEU A 122 -10.90 28.17 -1.55
C LEU A 122 -10.72 28.87 -2.90
N PRO A 123 -11.62 28.65 -3.87
CA PRO A 123 -11.66 29.44 -5.09
C PRO A 123 -11.87 30.92 -4.71
N SER A 124 -11.11 31.82 -5.32
CA SER A 124 -11.31 33.26 -5.08
C SER A 124 -12.58 33.74 -5.77
N SER A 125 -13.28 34.66 -5.12
CA SER A 125 -14.42 35.38 -5.71
C SER A 125 -13.99 36.53 -6.64
N SER A 126 -12.70 36.87 -6.70
CA SER A 126 -12.15 37.92 -7.58
C SER A 126 -11.86 37.39 -8.99
N GLU A 127 -11.81 38.28 -9.98
CA GLU A 127 -11.41 37.93 -11.37
C GLU A 127 -9.95 37.45 -11.49
N SER A 128 -9.16 37.55 -10.43
CA SER A 128 -7.83 36.95 -10.35
C SER A 128 -7.96 35.44 -10.18
N SER A 129 -7.23 34.68 -10.99
CA SER A 129 -7.15 33.22 -10.91
C SER A 129 -6.36 32.69 -9.70
N SER A 130 -6.47 33.37 -8.56
CA SER A 130 -5.76 33.10 -7.30
C SER A 130 -6.62 32.27 -6.35
N LEU A 131 -6.01 31.46 -5.51
CA LEU A 131 -6.67 30.74 -4.41
C LEU A 131 -6.72 31.63 -3.17
N GLU A 132 -7.84 31.62 -2.46
CA GLU A 132 -7.93 32.23 -1.13
C GLU A 132 -7.42 31.23 -0.08
N LEU A 133 -6.28 31.54 0.53
CA LEU A 133 -5.57 30.64 1.46
C LEU A 133 -5.86 31.01 2.92
N HIS A 134 -6.26 30.02 3.71
CA HIS A 134 -6.58 30.14 5.13
C HIS A 134 -5.64 29.26 5.96
N PHE A 135 -4.67 29.93 6.58
CA PHE A 135 -3.66 29.30 7.45
C PHE A 135 -4.21 29.06 8.86
N ALA A 136 -3.57 28.15 9.60
CA ALA A 136 -3.91 27.89 10.99
C ALA A 136 -3.62 29.10 11.90
N ASP A 137 -2.53 29.83 11.63
CA ASP A 137 -2.09 31.01 12.36
C ASP A 137 -1.14 31.88 11.50
N GLU A 138 -0.80 33.06 12.00
CA GLU A 138 0.08 34.02 11.33
C GLU A 138 1.54 33.56 11.22
N LEU A 139 1.99 32.67 12.12
CA LEU A 139 3.33 32.09 12.04
C LEU A 139 3.43 31.17 10.83
N HIS A 140 2.43 30.30 10.65
CA HIS A 140 2.35 29.40 9.51
C HIS A 140 2.24 30.17 8.19
N ARG A 141 1.48 31.26 8.15
CA ARG A 141 1.44 32.19 7.00
C ARG A 141 2.81 32.80 6.72
N SER A 142 3.48 33.32 7.75
CA SER A 142 4.80 33.93 7.60
C SER A 142 5.85 32.93 7.09
N SER A 143 5.79 31.68 7.54
CA SER A 143 6.65 30.61 7.03
C SER A 143 6.37 30.28 5.56
N PHE A 144 5.11 30.30 5.13
CA PHE A 144 4.74 30.13 3.73
C PHE A 144 5.25 31.27 2.85
N ASP A 145 5.05 32.53 3.28
CA ASP A 145 5.47 33.71 2.53
C ASP A 145 7.00 33.82 2.38
N GLN A 146 7.76 33.23 3.30
CA GLN A 146 9.22 33.14 3.25
C GLN A 146 9.74 31.95 2.43
N ALA A 147 8.88 30.98 2.10
CA ALA A 147 9.28 29.82 1.35
C ALA A 147 9.60 30.22 -0.11
N PRO A 148 10.67 29.66 -0.71
CA PRO A 148 11.00 29.96 -2.09
C PRO A 148 9.90 29.46 -3.02
N LEU A 149 9.26 30.38 -3.73
CA LEU A 149 8.31 30.04 -4.78
C LEU A 149 9.02 29.23 -5.87
N LEU A 150 8.60 27.97 -6.05
CA LEU A 150 9.01 27.22 -7.24
C LEU A 150 8.48 27.95 -8.48
N GLU A 151 9.39 28.32 -9.38
CA GLU A 151 9.00 28.88 -10.68
C GLU A 151 7.94 28.00 -11.34
N ALA A 152 6.88 28.65 -11.83
CA ALA A 152 5.82 28.02 -12.60
C ALA A 152 6.36 27.59 -13.97
N LYS A 153 7.17 26.53 -13.99
CA LYS A 153 7.51 25.81 -15.22
C LYS A 153 6.25 25.17 -15.77
N THR A 154 6.11 25.17 -17.10
CA THR A 154 5.02 24.49 -17.80
C THR A 154 4.83 23.07 -17.24
N PRO A 155 3.62 22.71 -16.80
CA PRO A 155 3.35 21.38 -16.24
C PRO A 155 3.59 20.30 -17.31
N SER A 156 4.06 19.13 -16.88
CA SER A 156 4.06 17.96 -17.76
C SER A 156 2.62 17.48 -18.00
N LEU A 157 2.38 16.69 -19.05
CA LEU A 157 1.06 16.12 -19.34
C LEU A 157 0.49 15.28 -18.18
N LEU A 158 1.36 14.64 -17.38
CA LEU A 158 0.96 13.91 -16.17
C LEU A 158 0.57 14.85 -15.03
N GLU A 159 1.29 15.96 -14.88
CA GLU A 159 0.92 17.02 -13.93
C GLU A 159 -0.41 17.68 -14.33
N GLU A 160 -0.62 18.01 -15.60
CA GLU A 160 -1.90 18.53 -16.12
C GLU A 160 -3.05 17.55 -15.88
N THR A 161 -2.80 16.25 -16.05
CA THR A 161 -3.80 15.21 -15.77
C THR A 161 -4.14 15.13 -14.29
N CYS A 162 -3.15 15.27 -13.41
CA CYS A 162 -3.39 15.30 -11.98
C CYS A 162 -4.12 16.59 -11.55
N LEU A 163 -3.71 17.73 -12.08
CA LEU A 163 -4.35 19.02 -11.85
C LEU A 163 -5.83 18.97 -12.21
N ARG A 164 -6.17 18.44 -13.40
CA ARG A 164 -7.57 18.23 -13.81
C ARG A 164 -8.36 17.36 -12.83
N ARG A 165 -7.75 16.40 -12.15
CA ARG A 165 -8.43 15.61 -11.11
C ARG A 165 -8.71 16.45 -9.88
N LEU A 166 -7.72 17.23 -9.44
CA LEU A 166 -7.84 18.13 -8.29
C LEU A 166 -8.85 19.27 -8.52
N THR A 167 -9.09 19.67 -9.77
CA THR A 167 -10.02 20.78 -10.11
C THR A 167 -11.38 20.32 -10.63
N ASN A 168 -11.63 19.02 -10.79
CA ASN A 168 -12.92 18.51 -11.31
C ASN A 168 -13.70 17.64 -10.31
N GLY A 169 -13.12 17.29 -9.17
CA GLY A 169 -13.78 16.42 -8.20
C GLY A 169 -12.93 16.13 -6.98
N THR A 170 -13.39 15.18 -6.15
CA THR A 170 -12.62 14.68 -5.01
C THR A 170 -11.40 13.92 -5.51
N ALA A 171 -10.21 14.33 -5.10
CA ALA A 171 -8.96 13.74 -5.52
C ALA A 171 -7.88 13.96 -4.46
N VAL A 172 -6.80 13.18 -4.56
CA VAL A 172 -5.65 13.29 -3.68
C VAL A 172 -4.37 13.19 -4.50
N GLN A 173 -3.44 14.09 -4.25
CA GLN A 173 -2.08 14.05 -4.75
C GLN A 173 -1.12 13.98 -3.57
N TRP A 174 -0.09 13.16 -3.67
CA TRP A 174 0.94 13.07 -2.62
C TRP A 174 2.34 13.03 -3.20
N GLN A 175 3.27 13.39 -2.33
CA GLN A 175 4.71 13.27 -2.47
C GLN A 175 5.29 12.32 -1.39
N PRO A 176 6.59 11.98 -1.46
CA PRO A 176 7.19 11.01 -0.55
C PRO A 176 6.99 11.35 0.93
N SER A 177 7.16 12.63 1.32
CA SER A 177 6.98 13.08 2.70
C SER A 177 5.53 12.94 3.18
N GLY A 178 4.55 13.20 2.32
CA GLY A 178 3.13 13.04 2.62
C GLY A 178 2.77 11.56 2.80
N LEU A 179 3.24 10.71 1.89
CA LEU A 179 3.07 9.27 2.02
C LEU A 179 3.77 8.73 3.27
N ALA A 180 4.96 9.22 3.61
CA ALA A 180 5.67 8.82 4.81
C ALA A 180 4.92 9.22 6.09
N LYS A 181 4.35 10.43 6.14
CA LYS A 181 3.52 10.88 7.27
C LYS A 181 2.30 9.99 7.48
N ILE A 182 1.70 9.52 6.38
CA ILE A 182 0.51 8.66 6.40
C ILE A 182 0.87 7.20 6.71
N SER A 183 1.91 6.67 6.08
CA SER A 183 2.27 5.24 6.14
C SER A 183 3.25 4.89 7.26
N GLY A 184 3.89 5.88 7.88
CA GLY A 184 4.84 5.71 8.99
C GLY A 184 5.98 4.75 8.62
N HIS A 185 6.13 3.70 9.42
CA HIS A 185 7.17 2.68 9.25
C HIS A 185 7.06 1.86 7.95
N LEU A 186 5.98 2.02 7.20
CA LEU A 186 5.66 1.25 6.01
C LEU A 186 6.11 1.93 4.74
N PHE A 187 6.45 3.21 4.84
CA PHE A 187 6.96 4.00 3.73
C PHE A 187 8.05 3.28 2.91
N PRO A 188 9.02 2.55 3.49
CA PRO A 188 10.02 1.84 2.69
C PRO A 188 9.39 0.83 1.73
N ALA A 189 8.33 0.12 2.11
CA ALA A 189 7.62 -0.84 1.25
C ALA A 189 6.79 -0.16 0.14
N LEU A 190 6.57 1.15 0.24
CA LEU A 190 5.74 1.94 -0.67
C LEU A 190 6.56 2.92 -1.50
N ALA A 191 7.89 2.82 -1.45
CA ALA A 191 8.77 3.73 -2.18
C ALA A 191 8.48 3.74 -3.70
N SER A 192 7.98 2.62 -4.25
CA SER A 192 7.55 2.52 -5.64
C SER A 192 6.29 3.33 -5.98
N PHE A 193 5.55 3.78 -4.97
CA PHE A 193 4.33 4.58 -5.05
C PHE A 193 4.48 5.93 -4.34
N SER A 194 5.72 6.38 -4.15
CA SER A 194 6.08 7.57 -3.36
C SER A 194 5.45 8.86 -3.88
N HIS A 195 5.07 8.89 -5.16
CA HIS A 195 4.30 9.96 -5.77
C HIS A 195 3.01 9.38 -6.34
N GLY A 196 1.91 10.13 -6.25
CA GLY A 196 0.71 9.71 -6.95
C GLY A 196 -0.39 10.73 -6.93
N CYS A 197 -1.42 10.43 -7.72
CA CYS A 197 -2.58 11.27 -7.92
C CYS A 197 -3.79 10.39 -8.26
N LEU A 198 -4.74 10.29 -7.33
CA LEU A 198 -5.97 9.50 -7.50
C LEU A 198 -7.18 10.42 -7.47
N SER A 199 -8.17 10.14 -8.32
CA SER A 199 -9.54 10.63 -8.12
C SER A 199 -10.30 9.66 -7.24
N VAL A 200 -11.18 10.19 -6.40
CA VAL A 200 -12.05 9.43 -5.52
C VAL A 200 -13.49 9.70 -5.92
N SER A 201 -14.28 8.64 -6.05
CA SER A 201 -15.69 8.74 -6.38
C SER A 201 -16.49 7.73 -5.58
N LEU A 202 -17.71 8.11 -5.22
CA LEU A 202 -18.70 7.20 -4.66
C LEU A 202 -19.68 6.81 -5.77
N GLN A 203 -19.72 5.54 -6.12
CA GLN A 203 -20.62 4.97 -7.11
C GLN A 203 -21.55 3.97 -6.43
N ASP A 204 -22.77 4.40 -6.16
CA ASP A 204 -23.78 3.66 -5.40
C ASP A 204 -23.25 3.33 -3.99
N ASP A 205 -23.04 2.05 -3.67
CA ASP A 205 -22.48 1.53 -2.42
C ASP A 205 -20.96 1.29 -2.50
N ARG A 206 -20.27 1.85 -3.49
CA ARG A 206 -18.84 1.60 -3.71
C ARG A 206 -18.01 2.86 -3.72
N LEU A 207 -17.00 2.88 -2.88
CA LEU A 207 -15.95 3.89 -2.92
C LEU A 207 -14.85 3.43 -3.87
N ILE A 208 -14.61 4.21 -4.93
CA ILE A 208 -13.61 3.92 -5.96
C ILE A 208 -12.57 5.02 -5.95
N ALA A 209 -11.30 4.63 -5.88
CA ALA A 209 -10.16 5.52 -6.00
C ALA A 209 -9.24 5.03 -7.11
N GLU A 210 -8.91 5.87 -8.07
CA GLU A 210 -8.07 5.45 -9.19
C GLU A 210 -7.23 6.58 -9.77
N GLY A 211 -6.07 6.22 -10.34
CA GLY A 211 -5.17 7.18 -10.95
C GLY A 211 -3.72 6.72 -11.00
N LEU A 212 -2.83 7.70 -11.10
CA LEU A 212 -1.41 7.51 -11.37
C LEU A 212 -0.63 7.32 -10.08
N VAL A 213 0.34 6.41 -10.11
CA VAL A 213 1.32 6.21 -9.03
C VAL A 213 2.72 6.04 -9.61
N ALA A 214 3.74 6.51 -8.91
CA ALA A 214 5.12 6.46 -9.39
C ALA A 214 6.14 6.49 -8.26
N SER A 215 7.35 6.04 -8.57
CA SER A 215 8.51 6.13 -7.67
C SER A 215 9.26 7.46 -7.76
N ARG A 216 8.90 8.31 -8.74
CA ARG A 216 9.54 9.59 -9.04
C ARG A 216 8.49 10.68 -9.31
N PRO A 217 8.87 11.97 -9.23
CA PRO A 217 7.96 13.08 -9.54
C PRO A 217 7.32 12.94 -10.92
N LEU A 218 6.00 13.19 -11.02
CA LEU A 218 5.24 13.11 -12.27
C LEU A 218 5.82 14.00 -13.39
N ALA A 219 6.44 15.13 -13.02
CA ALA A 219 7.14 16.01 -13.94
C ALA A 219 8.31 15.34 -14.68
N SER A 220 8.92 14.30 -14.09
CA SER A 220 10.13 13.64 -14.61
C SER A 220 9.86 12.39 -15.45
N LEU A 221 8.60 11.98 -15.56
CA LEU A 221 8.21 10.72 -16.19
C LEU A 221 7.77 10.90 -17.63
N LYS A 222 7.89 9.82 -18.42
CA LYS A 222 7.35 9.79 -19.78
C LYS A 222 5.87 9.43 -19.74
N ASP A 223 5.07 10.12 -20.54
CA ASP A 223 3.66 9.81 -20.65
C ASP A 223 3.42 8.59 -21.56
N ARG A 224 3.21 7.43 -20.92
CA ARG A 224 2.78 6.19 -21.57
C ARG A 224 1.81 5.36 -20.74
N ALA A 225 1.40 5.83 -19.56
CA ALA A 225 0.42 5.10 -18.77
C ALA A 225 -0.95 5.22 -19.42
N LYS A 226 -1.33 4.20 -20.19
CA LYS A 226 -2.72 4.08 -20.61
C LYS A 226 -3.52 3.65 -19.37
N PRO A 227 -4.62 4.35 -19.01
CA PRO A 227 -5.57 3.78 -18.08
C PRO A 227 -5.99 2.43 -18.66
N GLY A 228 -5.70 1.35 -17.93
CA GLY A 228 -6.15 0.03 -18.36
C GLY A 228 -7.66 0.04 -18.44
N ARG A 229 -8.24 -0.71 -19.40
CA ARG A 229 -9.68 -1.01 -19.37
C ARG A 229 -9.94 -1.82 -18.11
N THR A 230 -10.28 -1.14 -17.03
CA THR A 230 -10.70 -1.77 -15.78
C THR A 230 -12.18 -2.06 -15.92
N ASN A 231 -12.52 -3.35 -16.02
CA ASN A 231 -13.90 -3.74 -15.99
C ASN A 231 -14.43 -3.45 -14.58
N LEU A 232 -15.55 -2.75 -14.47
CA LEU A 232 -16.35 -2.67 -13.25
C LEU A 232 -16.89 -4.07 -12.96
N VAL A 233 -16.06 -4.94 -12.39
CA VAL A 233 -16.46 -6.30 -12.04
C VAL A 233 -17.16 -6.22 -10.68
N ARG A 234 -18.35 -6.79 -10.60
CA ARG A 234 -19.03 -7.02 -9.33
C ARG A 234 -18.11 -7.89 -8.49
N LEU A 235 -17.78 -7.39 -7.31
CA LEU A 235 -16.85 -8.05 -6.43
C LEU A 235 -17.54 -9.30 -5.87
N ASN A 236 -17.12 -10.49 -6.32
CA ASN A 236 -17.52 -11.72 -5.64
C ASN A 236 -16.76 -11.77 -4.31
N ALA A 237 -17.44 -12.01 -3.18
CA ALA A 237 -16.77 -12.13 -1.90
C ALA A 237 -15.59 -13.13 -1.99
N PRO A 238 -14.36 -12.75 -1.58
CA PRO A 238 -13.26 -13.70 -1.57
C PRO A 238 -13.57 -14.78 -0.53
N SER A 239 -13.28 -16.04 -0.84
CA SER A 239 -13.46 -17.16 0.10
C SER A 239 -12.41 -17.18 1.22
N THR A 240 -11.51 -16.20 1.23
CA THR A 240 -10.37 -16.08 2.14
C THR A 240 -10.26 -14.67 2.68
N TYR A 241 -9.56 -14.48 3.79
CA TYR A 241 -9.32 -13.16 4.38
C TYR A 241 -8.59 -12.21 3.44
N LEU A 242 -7.63 -12.74 2.68
CA LEU A 242 -6.84 -11.99 1.71
C LEU A 242 -6.37 -12.87 0.56
N GLU A 243 -6.39 -12.33 -0.66
CA GLU A 243 -5.77 -12.89 -1.85
C GLU A 243 -4.92 -11.82 -2.52
N PHE A 244 -3.69 -12.16 -2.87
CA PHE A 244 -2.75 -11.28 -3.54
C PHE A 244 -2.13 -12.02 -4.72
N ASN A 245 -2.17 -11.42 -5.90
CA ASN A 245 -1.57 -11.96 -7.11
C ASN A 245 -0.72 -10.86 -7.74
N SER A 246 0.51 -11.17 -8.10
CA SER A 246 1.38 -10.20 -8.78
C SER A 246 2.32 -10.90 -9.75
N VAL A 247 2.68 -10.21 -10.81
CA VAL A 247 3.74 -10.66 -11.74
C VAL A 247 5.14 -10.50 -11.14
N SER A 248 5.28 -9.69 -10.09
CA SER A 248 6.53 -9.43 -9.37
C SER A 248 6.25 -8.83 -7.99
N LEU A 249 7.06 -9.17 -7.00
CA LEU A 249 7.08 -8.57 -5.66
C LEU A 249 7.98 -7.33 -5.58
N GLN A 250 8.71 -6.99 -6.64
CA GLN A 250 9.69 -5.89 -6.64
C GLN A 250 9.08 -4.53 -6.23
N PRO A 251 7.90 -4.10 -6.73
CA PRO A 251 7.31 -2.81 -6.33
C PRO A 251 6.80 -2.77 -4.89
N VAL A 252 6.71 -3.94 -4.26
CA VAL A 252 5.96 -4.20 -3.02
C VAL A 252 6.91 -4.47 -1.87
N LEU A 253 7.90 -5.32 -2.10
CA LEU A 253 8.89 -5.75 -1.11
C LEU A 253 10.31 -5.37 -1.49
N GLY A 254 10.56 -4.84 -2.70
CA GLY A 254 11.91 -4.61 -3.20
C GLY A 254 12.73 -3.69 -2.30
N SER A 255 12.19 -2.54 -1.93
CA SER A 255 12.87 -1.59 -1.04
C SER A 255 13.03 -2.13 0.38
N PHE A 256 12.06 -2.89 0.89
CA PHE A 256 12.15 -3.54 2.20
C PHE A 256 13.22 -4.64 2.23
N LEU A 257 13.16 -5.60 1.32
CA LEU A 257 14.09 -6.74 1.29
C LEU A 257 15.50 -6.34 0.87
N ASN A 258 15.67 -5.23 0.15
CA ASN A 258 16.97 -4.69 -0.24
C ASN A 258 17.50 -3.59 0.69
N ASN A 259 16.78 -3.24 1.75
CA ASN A 259 17.31 -2.39 2.81
C ASN A 259 18.59 -3.04 3.37
N PRO A 260 19.73 -2.32 3.48
CA PRO A 260 21.02 -2.92 3.88
C PRO A 260 20.97 -3.71 5.18
N LEU A 261 20.26 -3.23 6.19
CA LEU A 261 20.14 -3.90 7.49
C LEU A 261 19.38 -5.23 7.38
N ILE A 262 18.31 -5.25 6.60
CA ILE A 262 17.51 -6.47 6.37
C ILE A 262 18.30 -7.43 5.47
N ALA A 263 18.86 -6.91 4.39
CA ALA A 263 19.66 -7.64 3.41
C ALA A 263 20.83 -8.41 4.05
N GLU A 264 21.55 -7.76 4.96
CA GLU A 264 22.66 -8.37 5.69
C GLU A 264 22.20 -9.51 6.59
N GLN A 265 21.09 -9.33 7.32
CA GLN A 265 20.54 -10.39 8.19
C GLN A 265 20.00 -11.57 7.37
N LEU A 266 19.34 -11.31 6.24
CA LEU A 266 18.87 -12.35 5.33
C LEU A 266 20.02 -13.17 4.75
N THR A 267 21.12 -12.51 4.38
CA THR A 267 22.30 -13.17 3.83
C THR A 267 23.05 -13.96 4.91
N SER A 268 23.37 -13.34 6.04
CA SER A 268 24.21 -13.95 7.09
C SER A 268 23.50 -15.06 7.87
N ARG A 269 22.21 -14.91 8.19
CA ARG A 269 21.49 -15.89 9.03
C ARG A 269 20.76 -16.97 8.25
N TYR A 270 20.27 -16.62 7.07
CA TYR A 270 19.39 -17.49 6.28
C TYR A 270 19.98 -17.87 4.92
N ASN A 271 21.22 -17.46 4.64
CA ASN A 271 21.91 -17.72 3.38
C ASN A 271 21.07 -17.31 2.17
N LEU A 272 20.45 -16.12 2.24
CA LEU A 272 19.62 -15.56 1.17
C LEU A 272 20.36 -14.42 0.44
N PRO A 273 21.29 -14.74 -0.47
CA PRO A 273 22.13 -13.76 -1.14
C PRO A 273 21.33 -12.84 -2.08
N GLN A 274 21.94 -11.73 -2.50
CA GLN A 274 21.28 -10.70 -3.31
C GLN A 274 20.70 -11.24 -4.63
N ASN A 275 21.42 -12.12 -5.33
CA ASN A 275 20.94 -12.73 -6.57
C ASN A 275 19.66 -13.55 -6.34
N LEU A 276 19.60 -14.36 -5.29
CA LEU A 276 18.40 -15.13 -4.98
C LEU A 276 17.26 -14.23 -4.50
N ARG A 277 17.55 -13.16 -3.74
CA ARG A 277 16.53 -12.15 -3.37
C ARG A 277 15.93 -11.47 -4.60
N ALA A 278 16.75 -11.09 -5.59
CA ALA A 278 16.28 -10.53 -6.84
C ALA A 278 15.37 -11.52 -7.59
N VAL A 279 15.77 -12.79 -7.68
CA VAL A 279 14.95 -13.86 -8.30
C VAL A 279 13.60 -14.01 -7.60
N LEU A 280 13.57 -14.02 -6.27
CA LEU A 280 12.32 -14.12 -5.49
C LEU A 280 11.43 -12.88 -5.66
N LEU A 281 12.04 -11.69 -5.80
CA LEU A 281 11.33 -10.43 -6.00
C LEU A 281 10.77 -10.30 -7.43
N ASP A 282 11.42 -10.85 -8.43
CA ASP A 282 10.97 -10.82 -9.82
C ASP A 282 9.98 -11.95 -10.16
N ALA A 283 9.87 -12.96 -9.31
CA ALA A 283 8.99 -14.10 -9.52
C ALA A 283 7.49 -13.72 -9.48
N PRO A 284 6.67 -14.26 -10.41
CA PRO A 284 5.23 -14.25 -10.28
C PRO A 284 4.80 -14.96 -8.99
N VAL A 285 3.86 -14.35 -8.27
CA VAL A 285 3.43 -14.80 -6.95
C VAL A 285 1.91 -14.79 -6.83
N ALA A 286 1.38 -15.80 -6.15
CA ALA A 286 0.04 -15.81 -5.57
C ALA A 286 0.16 -16.06 -4.07
N LEU A 287 -0.46 -15.21 -3.25
CA LEU A 287 -0.50 -15.30 -1.80
C LEU A 287 -1.96 -15.31 -1.34
N ARG A 288 -2.27 -16.15 -0.36
CA ARG A 288 -3.60 -16.24 0.25
C ARG A 288 -3.47 -16.29 1.76
N VAL A 289 -4.48 -15.75 2.43
CA VAL A 289 -4.64 -15.84 3.87
C VAL A 289 -5.97 -16.52 4.15
N GLU A 290 -5.89 -17.78 4.56
CA GLU A 290 -7.03 -18.66 4.77
C GLU A 290 -7.41 -18.70 6.24
N SER A 291 -8.70 -18.87 6.53
CA SER A 291 -9.16 -19.12 7.90
C SER A 291 -8.84 -20.55 8.33
N LEU A 292 -8.51 -20.72 9.61
CA LEU A 292 -8.30 -22.03 10.22
C LEU A 292 -9.35 -22.25 11.29
N GLU A 293 -10.14 -23.31 11.13
CA GLU A 293 -11.16 -23.71 12.10
C GLU A 293 -10.55 -24.35 13.36
N ALA A 294 -9.34 -24.90 13.25
CA ALA A 294 -8.67 -25.62 14.32
C ALA A 294 -7.16 -25.38 14.35
N GLY A 295 -6.56 -25.62 15.51
CA GLY A 295 -5.14 -25.43 15.76
C GLY A 295 -4.82 -24.12 16.49
N ARG A 296 -3.53 -23.86 16.69
CA ARG A 296 -3.05 -22.69 17.44
C ARG A 296 -3.23 -21.37 16.71
N PHE A 297 -3.27 -21.42 15.38
CA PHE A 297 -3.39 -20.24 14.52
C PHE A 297 -4.84 -20.10 14.07
N ARG A 298 -5.33 -18.85 13.97
CA ARG A 298 -6.66 -18.54 13.41
C ARG A 298 -6.65 -18.37 11.89
N ALA A 299 -5.44 -18.24 11.32
CA ALA A 299 -5.25 -18.04 9.90
C ALA A 299 -3.93 -18.69 9.44
N ALA A 300 -3.92 -19.15 8.20
CA ALA A 300 -2.73 -19.63 7.51
C ALA A 300 -2.38 -18.70 6.34
N VAL A 301 -1.09 -18.49 6.12
CA VAL A 301 -0.60 -17.82 4.91
C VAL A 301 -0.08 -18.90 3.96
N GLN A 302 -0.56 -18.90 2.73
CA GLN A 302 -0.08 -19.75 1.64
C GLN A 302 0.51 -18.85 0.57
N ALA A 303 1.71 -19.14 0.08
CA ALA A 303 2.32 -18.43 -1.04
C ALA A 303 2.84 -19.42 -2.08
N ARG A 304 2.63 -19.08 -3.35
CA ARG A 304 3.07 -19.84 -4.52
C ARG A 304 3.88 -18.90 -5.40
N LEU A 305 5.10 -19.31 -5.74
CA LEU A 305 6.01 -18.58 -6.61
C LEU A 305 6.44 -19.46 -7.79
N MET A 306 6.61 -18.86 -8.96
CA MET A 306 7.23 -19.52 -10.11
C MET A 306 8.65 -19.02 -10.29
N LEU A 307 9.63 -19.90 -10.12
CA LEU A 307 11.04 -19.56 -10.12
C LEU A 307 11.76 -20.19 -11.33
N PRO A 308 12.77 -19.51 -11.91
CA PRO A 308 13.65 -20.11 -12.91
C PRO A 308 14.37 -21.36 -12.39
N ALA A 309 14.39 -22.43 -13.19
CA ALA A 309 14.92 -23.73 -12.78
C ALA A 309 16.43 -23.70 -12.45
N ASP A 310 17.20 -22.85 -13.13
CA ASP A 310 18.63 -22.62 -12.92
C ASP A 310 18.94 -22.04 -11.52
N GLN A 311 17.97 -21.40 -10.87
CA GLN A 311 18.11 -20.80 -9.54
C GLN A 311 17.81 -21.77 -8.39
N ILE A 312 17.31 -22.97 -8.69
CA ILE A 312 16.83 -23.92 -7.68
C ILE A 312 17.96 -24.53 -6.85
N GLY A 313 19.17 -24.67 -7.40
CA GLY A 313 20.34 -25.10 -6.64
C GLY A 313 20.63 -24.16 -5.46
N THR A 314 20.69 -22.85 -5.75
CA THR A 314 20.88 -21.79 -4.75
C THR A 314 19.75 -21.77 -3.73
N LEU A 315 18.50 -21.87 -4.18
CA LEU A 315 17.33 -21.92 -3.30
C LEU A 315 17.38 -23.10 -2.32
N ARG A 316 17.75 -24.30 -2.80
CA ARG A 316 17.87 -25.50 -1.94
C ARG A 316 18.91 -25.29 -0.84
N SER A 317 20.03 -24.64 -1.17
CA SER A 317 21.07 -24.28 -0.20
C SER A 317 20.53 -23.33 0.88
N SER A 318 19.80 -22.28 0.48
CA SER A 318 19.16 -21.35 1.43
C SER A 318 18.12 -22.05 2.31
N LEU A 319 17.26 -22.91 1.74
CA LEU A 319 16.28 -23.68 2.50
C LEU A 319 16.94 -24.67 3.48
N ALA A 320 18.10 -25.21 3.16
CA ALA A 320 18.88 -26.04 4.09
C ALA A 320 19.41 -25.21 5.26
N SER A 321 19.92 -23.99 5.03
CA SER A 321 20.32 -23.06 6.09
C SER A 321 19.15 -22.66 6.99
N VAL A 322 17.98 -22.38 6.41
CA VAL A 322 16.74 -22.11 7.16
C VAL A 322 16.34 -23.34 7.99
N SER A 323 16.45 -24.55 7.43
CA SER A 323 16.17 -25.80 8.14
C SER A 323 17.03 -25.96 9.38
N GLU A 324 18.33 -25.67 9.27
CA GLU A 324 19.25 -25.76 10.40
C GLU A 324 18.98 -24.67 11.45
N ALA A 325 18.61 -23.46 11.02
CA ALA A 325 18.16 -22.42 11.94
C ALA A 325 16.89 -22.85 12.71
N LEU A 326 15.89 -23.41 12.04
CA LEU A 326 14.66 -23.89 12.67
C LEU A 326 14.93 -25.03 13.67
N ARG A 327 15.77 -26.00 13.29
CA ARG A 327 16.19 -27.10 14.18
C ARG A 327 16.89 -26.60 15.43
N ARG A 328 17.81 -25.63 15.30
CA ARG A 328 18.49 -24.99 16.44
C ARG A 328 17.52 -24.25 17.38
N ASN A 329 16.37 -23.82 16.88
CA ASN A 329 15.31 -23.20 17.67
C ASN A 329 14.25 -24.21 18.17
N GLY A 330 14.53 -25.52 18.12
CA GLY A 330 13.66 -26.55 18.69
C GLY A 330 12.50 -27.00 17.79
N PHE A 331 12.43 -26.54 16.54
CA PHE A 331 11.43 -27.02 15.60
C PHE A 331 11.80 -28.41 15.06
N ARG A 332 10.79 -29.27 14.88
CA ARG A 332 10.95 -30.62 14.33
C ARG A 332 10.54 -30.64 12.86
N ARG A 333 11.40 -31.22 12.03
CA ARG A 333 11.14 -31.40 10.60
C ARG A 333 10.31 -32.66 10.40
N GLN A 334 9.25 -32.56 9.60
CA GLN A 334 8.45 -33.69 9.13
C GLN A 334 8.25 -33.58 7.62
N GLN A 335 8.19 -34.72 6.93
CA GLN A 335 7.83 -34.76 5.52
C GLN A 335 6.40 -35.27 5.39
N LEU A 336 5.52 -34.42 4.86
CA LEU A 336 4.10 -34.72 4.68
C LEU A 336 3.77 -34.75 3.19
N ARG A 337 2.85 -35.64 2.78
CA ARG A 337 2.30 -35.60 1.42
C ARG A 337 1.40 -34.38 1.29
N LEU A 338 1.53 -33.66 0.19
CA LEU A 338 0.68 -32.51 -0.09
C LEU A 338 -0.75 -32.97 -0.33
N GLN A 339 -1.68 -32.29 0.32
CA GLN A 339 -3.10 -32.45 0.08
C GLN A 339 -3.54 -31.50 -1.03
N ARG A 340 -4.41 -31.99 -1.91
CA ARG A 340 -5.11 -31.20 -2.91
C ARG A 340 -6.54 -30.94 -2.42
N ALA A 341 -7.15 -29.83 -2.84
CA ALA A 341 -8.50 -29.44 -2.40
C ALA A 341 -9.60 -30.45 -2.79
N ASP A 342 -9.37 -31.27 -3.81
CA ASP A 342 -10.24 -32.38 -4.25
C ASP A 342 -9.95 -33.69 -3.49
N ALA A 343 -9.10 -33.66 -2.46
CA ALA A 343 -8.62 -34.82 -1.70
C ALA A 343 -7.93 -35.92 -2.53
N SER A 344 -7.55 -35.66 -3.78
CA SER A 344 -6.83 -36.61 -4.62
C SER A 344 -5.41 -36.87 -4.07
N PRO A 345 -4.94 -38.14 -4.05
CA PRO A 345 -3.60 -38.45 -3.57
C PRO A 345 -2.54 -37.82 -4.47
N THR A 346 -1.50 -37.23 -3.86
CA THR A 346 -0.38 -36.65 -4.59
C THR A 346 0.93 -37.30 -4.17
N GLN A 347 1.85 -37.48 -5.13
CA GLN A 347 3.21 -37.96 -4.85
C GLN A 347 4.13 -36.85 -4.34
N ARG A 348 3.66 -35.60 -4.38
CA ARG A 348 4.45 -34.43 -3.98
C ARG A 348 4.42 -34.32 -2.46
N SER A 349 5.58 -34.02 -1.89
CA SER A 349 5.73 -33.85 -0.45
C SER A 349 6.15 -32.43 -0.09
N ALA A 350 5.75 -32.00 1.10
CA ALA A 350 6.23 -30.79 1.73
C ALA A 350 7.14 -31.13 2.91
N VAL A 351 8.12 -30.28 3.11
CA VAL A 351 8.82 -30.18 4.39
C VAL A 351 7.97 -29.29 5.29
N VAL A 352 7.51 -29.84 6.41
CA VAL A 352 6.66 -29.17 7.40
C VAL A 352 7.41 -29.09 8.71
N TRP A 353 7.31 -27.94 9.38
CA TRP A 353 7.97 -27.67 10.64
C TRP A 353 6.96 -27.64 11.77
N LEU A 354 7.16 -28.52 12.74
CA LEU A 354 6.38 -28.57 13.96
C LEU A 354 7.08 -27.76 15.04
N ASN A 355 6.34 -26.99 15.81
CA ASN A 355 6.85 -26.35 17.02
C ASN A 355 7.17 -27.42 18.10
N PRO A 356 7.78 -27.03 19.24
CA PRO A 356 8.03 -27.96 20.34
C PRO A 356 6.76 -28.65 20.87
N GLN A 357 5.60 -28.01 20.76
CA GLN A 357 4.30 -28.55 21.17
C GLN A 357 3.73 -29.58 20.17
N GLY A 358 4.30 -29.69 18.97
CA GLY A 358 3.83 -30.59 17.91
C GLY A 358 2.89 -29.96 16.90
N ASP A 359 2.54 -28.67 17.03
CA ASP A 359 1.67 -28.00 16.05
C ASP A 359 2.44 -27.60 14.79
N PRO A 360 1.84 -27.74 13.60
CA PRO A 360 2.43 -27.24 12.37
C PRO A 360 2.55 -25.72 12.40
N SER A 361 3.76 -25.22 12.17
CA SER A 361 4.06 -23.77 12.12
C SER A 361 4.24 -23.24 10.71
N GLY A 362 4.40 -24.12 9.74
CA GLY A 362 4.65 -23.76 8.35
C GLY A 362 5.43 -24.82 7.60
N GLY A 363 5.79 -24.52 6.36
CA GLY A 363 6.57 -25.44 5.54
C GLY A 363 6.79 -24.93 4.14
N TRP A 364 7.42 -25.77 3.33
CA TRP A 364 7.61 -25.50 1.91
C TRP A 364 7.61 -26.78 1.07
N SER A 365 7.31 -26.63 -0.21
CA SER A 365 7.44 -27.70 -1.20
C SER A 365 7.96 -27.15 -2.53
N LEU A 366 8.86 -27.89 -3.16
CA LEU A 366 9.33 -27.62 -4.52
C LEU A 366 8.64 -28.56 -5.49
N GLY A 367 8.15 -27.99 -6.59
CA GLY A 367 7.53 -28.73 -7.68
C GLY A 367 8.55 -29.38 -8.60
N PRO A 368 8.07 -30.24 -9.52
CA PRO A 368 8.88 -30.64 -10.66
C PRO A 368 9.19 -29.42 -11.53
N GLU A 369 10.28 -29.49 -12.28
CA GLU A 369 10.56 -28.53 -13.32
C GLU A 369 9.57 -28.70 -14.47
N MET A 370 8.95 -27.59 -14.88
CA MET A 370 8.05 -27.52 -16.03
C MET A 370 8.40 -26.29 -16.84
N SER A 371 8.78 -26.49 -18.11
CA SER A 371 9.12 -25.41 -19.05
C SER A 371 10.17 -24.43 -18.50
N GLY A 372 11.23 -24.96 -17.86
CA GLY A 372 12.31 -24.15 -17.28
C GLY A 372 11.94 -23.36 -16.02
N GLN A 373 10.79 -23.67 -15.41
CA GLN A 373 10.32 -23.07 -14.17
C GLN A 373 10.04 -24.14 -13.12
N VAL A 374 10.22 -23.80 -11.85
CA VAL A 374 9.90 -24.65 -10.70
C VAL A 374 8.97 -23.89 -9.77
N GLU A 375 7.89 -24.54 -9.38
CA GLU A 375 6.94 -23.98 -8.42
C GLU A 375 7.48 -24.12 -6.99
N LEU A 376 7.56 -23.01 -6.27
CA LEU A 376 7.82 -22.97 -4.84
C LEU A 376 6.52 -22.69 -4.10
N LEU A 377 6.12 -23.61 -3.21
CA LEU A 377 5.05 -23.41 -2.25
C LEU A 377 5.65 -23.10 -0.89
N LEU A 378 5.14 -22.06 -0.22
CA LEU A 378 5.49 -21.65 1.13
C LEU A 378 4.22 -21.55 1.95
N ALA A 379 4.28 -21.97 3.21
CA ALA A 379 3.16 -21.83 4.14
C ALA A 379 3.62 -21.40 5.53
N LEU A 380 2.78 -20.60 6.20
CA LEU A 380 2.89 -20.26 7.62
C LEU A 380 1.56 -20.58 8.31
N GLY A 381 1.65 -21.11 9.53
CA GLY A 381 0.49 -21.50 10.35
C GLY A 381 -0.10 -22.88 10.03
N GLN A 382 0.20 -23.46 8.86
CA GLN A 382 -0.16 -24.83 8.50
C GLN A 382 0.80 -25.42 7.46
N ALA A 383 0.58 -26.67 7.03
CA ALA A 383 1.32 -27.28 5.94
C ALA A 383 0.97 -26.64 4.57
N PRO A 384 1.91 -26.57 3.60
CA PRO A 384 1.58 -26.14 2.25
C PRO A 384 0.52 -27.02 1.61
N THR A 385 -0.37 -26.43 0.81
CA THR A 385 -1.42 -27.14 0.06
C THR A 385 -1.28 -26.94 -1.44
N LEU A 386 -1.77 -27.91 -2.24
CA LEU A 386 -1.79 -27.79 -3.70
C LEU A 386 -3.07 -27.12 -4.22
N GLY A 387 -4.15 -27.14 -3.42
CA GLY A 387 -5.47 -26.63 -3.79
C GLY A 387 -5.75 -25.21 -3.28
N GLY A 388 -6.63 -24.51 -3.98
CA GLY A 388 -7.23 -23.24 -3.52
C GLY A 388 -6.90 -22.00 -4.37
N ALA A 389 -5.79 -21.97 -5.11
CA ALA A 389 -5.45 -20.74 -5.83
C ALA A 389 -6.34 -20.53 -7.07
N PRO A 390 -6.77 -19.28 -7.40
CA PRO A 390 -6.91 -18.94 -8.80
C PRO A 390 -5.59 -19.33 -9.48
N THR A 391 -5.65 -19.80 -10.71
CA THR A 391 -4.47 -19.93 -11.57
C THR A 391 -3.61 -18.65 -11.41
N LEU A 392 -2.31 -18.69 -11.68
CA LEU A 392 -1.57 -17.46 -12.02
C LEU A 392 -2.15 -16.90 -13.33
N GLN A 393 -3.42 -16.51 -13.28
CA GLN A 393 -4.28 -16.12 -14.37
C GLN A 393 -4.03 -14.63 -14.47
N ARG A 394 -3.21 -14.26 -15.45
CA ARG A 394 -3.22 -12.90 -15.97
C ARG A 394 -4.64 -12.64 -16.46
N LEU A 395 -5.43 -11.93 -15.66
CA LEU A 395 -6.70 -11.39 -16.10
C LEU A 395 -6.39 -10.14 -16.93
N GLY A 396 -6.08 -10.35 -18.22
CA GLY A 396 -5.76 -9.26 -19.15
C GLY A 396 -4.46 -8.52 -18.79
N ASP A 397 -4.51 -7.19 -18.76
CA ASP A 397 -3.36 -6.30 -18.48
C ASP A 397 -3.00 -6.20 -16.99
N GLN A 398 -3.71 -6.90 -16.10
CA GLN A 398 -3.47 -6.86 -14.66
C GLN A 398 -2.07 -7.37 -14.30
N ARG A 399 -1.32 -6.52 -13.59
CA ARG A 399 0.03 -6.81 -13.11
C ARG A 399 0.07 -7.12 -11.61
N LEU A 400 -0.84 -6.52 -10.85
CA LEU A 400 -1.03 -6.78 -9.43
C LEU A 400 -2.52 -6.71 -9.10
N ARG A 401 -3.00 -7.65 -8.30
CA ARG A 401 -4.36 -7.66 -7.77
C ARG A 401 -4.35 -8.14 -6.33
N LEU A 402 -5.07 -7.43 -5.49
CA LEU A 402 -5.23 -7.70 -4.08
C LEU A 402 -6.71 -7.67 -3.75
N ARG A 403 -7.22 -8.66 -3.04
CA ARG A 403 -8.59 -8.76 -2.57
C ARG A 403 -8.57 -9.07 -1.09
N ALA A 404 -9.41 -8.44 -0.30
CA ALA A 404 -9.45 -8.66 1.14
C ALA A 404 -10.86 -8.49 1.70
N ARG A 405 -11.05 -9.00 2.92
CA ARG A 405 -12.23 -8.78 3.77
C ARG A 405 -11.83 -7.96 5.00
N PRO A 406 -11.81 -6.61 4.88
CA PRO A 406 -11.31 -5.76 5.95
C PRO A 406 -12.02 -6.00 7.29
N ASP A 407 -13.34 -6.14 7.30
CA ASP A 407 -14.12 -6.43 8.50
C ASP A 407 -13.65 -7.69 9.25
N GLU A 408 -13.29 -8.75 8.53
CA GLU A 408 -12.70 -9.96 9.11
C GLU A 408 -11.22 -9.78 9.51
N LEU A 409 -10.46 -9.00 8.76
CA LEU A 409 -9.07 -8.66 9.13
C LEU A 409 -9.00 -7.83 10.43
N VAL A 410 -10.04 -7.04 10.74
CA VAL A 410 -10.19 -6.41 12.06
C VAL A 410 -10.35 -7.46 13.16
N GLN A 411 -11.14 -8.51 12.94
CA GLN A 411 -11.34 -9.60 13.92
C GLN A 411 -10.07 -10.41 14.19
N LEU A 412 -9.18 -10.52 13.19
CA LEU A 412 -7.84 -11.09 13.36
C LEU A 412 -6.86 -10.14 14.07
N GLY A 413 -7.29 -8.90 14.33
CA GLY A 413 -6.46 -7.83 14.87
C GLY A 413 -5.48 -7.24 13.86
N TRP A 414 -5.56 -7.62 12.58
CA TRP A 414 -4.62 -7.15 11.56
C TRP A 414 -4.91 -5.70 11.15
N LEU A 415 -6.18 -5.27 11.18
CA LEU A 415 -6.56 -3.86 10.99
C LEU A 415 -6.89 -3.21 12.34
N GLY A 416 -5.92 -2.48 12.90
CA GLY A 416 -6.07 -1.74 14.16
C GLY A 416 -6.89 -0.45 14.05
N PRO A 417 -7.15 0.24 15.18
CA PRO A 417 -8.02 1.42 15.23
C PRO A 417 -7.52 2.64 14.46
N GLY A 418 -6.23 2.71 14.13
CA GLY A 418 -5.65 3.77 13.29
C GLY A 418 -6.08 3.73 11.83
N TRP A 419 -6.75 2.66 11.39
CA TRP A 419 -7.34 2.58 10.06
C TRP A 419 -8.67 3.36 9.97
N PRO A 420 -8.95 4.04 8.84
CA PRO A 420 -10.25 4.67 8.60
C PRO A 420 -11.41 3.72 8.85
N SER A 421 -12.46 4.21 9.53
CA SER A 421 -13.64 3.41 9.86
C SER A 421 -14.29 2.80 8.62
N VAL A 422 -14.34 3.56 7.51
CA VAL A 422 -14.87 3.10 6.22
C VAL A 422 -14.13 1.87 5.68
N ILE A 423 -12.80 1.81 5.84
CA ILE A 423 -12.01 0.65 5.41
C ILE A 423 -12.25 -0.51 6.37
N ARG A 424 -12.22 -0.26 7.69
CA ARG A 424 -12.42 -1.31 8.70
C ARG A 424 -13.79 -1.97 8.63
N ALA A 425 -14.81 -1.23 8.24
CA ALA A 425 -16.19 -1.73 8.14
C ALA A 425 -16.52 -2.35 6.77
N ALA A 426 -15.66 -2.17 5.77
CA ALA A 426 -15.91 -2.66 4.42
C ALA A 426 -15.92 -4.20 4.41
N PRO A 427 -16.98 -4.85 3.88
CA PRO A 427 -17.01 -6.30 3.70
C PRO A 427 -16.01 -6.77 2.63
N GLN A 428 -15.67 -5.89 1.69
CA GLN A 428 -14.77 -6.22 0.60
C GLN A 428 -13.91 -5.03 0.17
N LEU A 429 -12.66 -5.34 -0.09
CA LEU A 429 -11.66 -4.46 -0.67
C LEU A 429 -11.04 -5.15 -1.87
N GLU A 430 -10.93 -4.44 -2.99
CA GLU A 430 -10.13 -4.85 -4.13
C GLU A 430 -9.20 -3.73 -4.56
N LEU A 431 -7.97 -4.10 -4.84
CA LEU A 431 -6.95 -3.21 -5.34
C LEU A 431 -6.29 -3.85 -6.55
N GLU A 432 -6.18 -3.07 -7.61
CA GLU A 432 -5.72 -3.51 -8.91
C GLU A 432 -4.69 -2.53 -9.46
N MET A 433 -3.66 -3.09 -10.09
CA MET A 433 -2.71 -2.34 -10.89
C MET A 433 -2.59 -2.96 -12.27
N THR A 434 -2.93 -2.18 -13.30
CA THR A 434 -2.77 -2.57 -14.71
C THR A 434 -1.38 -2.22 -15.24
N ALA A 435 -0.65 -1.34 -14.55
CA ALA A 435 0.74 -1.03 -14.83
C ALA A 435 1.49 -0.84 -13.51
N LEU A 436 2.63 -1.51 -13.37
CA LEU A 436 3.53 -1.32 -12.23
C LEU A 436 4.45 -0.15 -12.50
N PRO A 437 4.65 0.78 -11.54
CA PRO A 437 5.54 1.90 -11.72
C PRO A 437 6.99 1.44 -11.86
N ASN A 438 7.75 2.14 -12.70
CA ASN A 438 9.20 1.97 -12.82
C ASN A 438 9.89 3.35 -12.87
N GLN A 439 11.21 3.34 -13.05
CA GLN A 439 12.04 4.56 -13.04
C GLN A 439 11.71 5.56 -14.16
N GLN A 440 11.00 5.13 -15.21
CA GLN A 440 10.72 5.94 -16.42
C GLN A 440 9.23 6.16 -16.67
N GLN A 441 8.36 5.30 -16.13
CA GLN A 441 6.93 5.27 -16.43
C GLN A 441 6.10 5.17 -15.16
N PRO A 442 4.98 5.90 -15.08
CA PRO A 442 4.04 5.75 -13.98
C PRO A 442 3.28 4.42 -14.10
N GLY A 443 2.85 3.92 -12.94
CA GLY A 443 1.84 2.87 -12.83
C GLY A 443 0.44 3.45 -12.81
N TRP A 444 -0.54 2.55 -12.83
CA TRP A 444 -1.95 2.88 -12.64
C TRP A 444 -2.50 2.03 -11.50
N LEU A 445 -3.12 2.69 -10.53
CA LEU A 445 -3.70 2.08 -9.35
C LEU A 445 -5.22 2.30 -9.38
N ARG A 446 -5.96 1.26 -9.01
CA ARG A 446 -7.39 1.34 -8.69
C ARG A 446 -7.65 0.62 -7.37
N LEU A 447 -8.35 1.27 -6.46
CA LEU A 447 -8.87 0.74 -5.21
C LEU A 447 -10.40 0.82 -5.28
N GLN A 448 -11.05 -0.25 -4.86
CA GLN A 448 -12.50 -0.34 -4.75
C GLN A 448 -12.86 -0.94 -3.39
N LEU A 449 -13.75 -0.25 -2.69
CA LEU A 449 -14.28 -0.65 -1.38
C LEU A 449 -15.79 -0.76 -1.51
N GLU A 450 -16.34 -1.90 -1.09
CA GLU A 450 -17.79 -2.02 -0.89
C GLU A 450 -18.15 -1.42 0.47
N LEU A 451 -19.21 -0.63 0.50
CA LEU A 451 -19.76 0.00 1.69
C LEU A 451 -21.02 -0.74 2.10
N ARG A 452 -21.32 -0.74 3.41
CA ARG A 452 -22.56 -1.30 3.97
C ARG A 452 -23.58 -0.22 4.24
#